data_AF-A0A173U5Y5-F1
#
_entry.id   AF-A0A173U5Y5-F1
#
_cell.length_a   1.000
_cell.length_b   1.000
_cell.length_c   1.000
_cell.angle_alpha   90.00
_cell.angle_beta   90.00
_cell.angle_gamma   90.00
#
_symmetry.space_group_name_H-M   'P 1'
#
loop_
_entity.id
_entity.type
_entity.pdbx_description
1 polymer ?
#
loop_
_entity_poly.entity_id
_entity_poly.type
_entity_poly.pdbx_seq_one_letter_code
_entity_poly.pdbx_strand_id
1 'polypeptide(L)'
;MVANMLDGIEVRLDTDYFENKTKLDALADKIVYTGAIDAYFEYQLGALEYRSVRFETEVLDKPNFQGNAAVNYTDRKTPWTRIIEHKWFEFGKDDAGNDISKTVISREYSSEWKVGDEPYYPVNDEKNGALYQE
;
A
#
# COMPACT_ATOMS: atom_id res chain seq x y z
N MET A 1 10.70 3.53 12.71
CA MET A 1 11.45 2.38 12.15
C MET A 1 12.13 2.75 10.84
N VAL A 2 11.41 3.01 9.75
CA VAL A 2 11.99 3.29 8.41
C VAL A 2 12.97 4.47 8.45
N ALA A 3 12.62 5.57 9.12
CA ALA A 3 13.51 6.72 9.27
C ALA A 3 14.88 6.36 9.89
N ASN A 4 14.92 5.44 10.86
CA ASN A 4 16.18 4.99 11.48
C ASN A 4 17.02 4.13 10.53
N MET A 5 16.38 3.38 9.62
CA MET A 5 17.09 2.59 8.61
C MET A 5 17.76 3.48 7.55
N LEU A 6 17.22 4.69 7.35
CA LEU A 6 17.68 5.66 6.36
C LEU A 6 18.53 6.79 6.97
N ASP A 7 18.85 6.71 8.27
CA ASP A 7 19.61 7.75 8.95
C ASP A 7 21.02 7.90 8.36
N GLY A 8 21.42 9.13 8.09
CA GLY A 8 22.67 9.46 7.39
C GLY A 8 22.71 9.13 5.88
N ILE A 9 21.60 8.71 5.28
CA ILE A 9 21.49 8.40 3.84
C ILE A 9 20.69 9.50 3.14
N GLU A 10 21.13 9.93 1.95
CA GLU A 10 20.38 10.89 1.13
C GLU A 10 19.07 10.24 0.62
N VAL A 11 17.94 10.90 0.86
CA VAL A 11 16.62 10.46 0.40
C VAL A 11 15.94 11.62 -0.35
N ARG A 12 15.45 11.34 -1.56
CA ARG A 12 14.66 12.28 -2.37
C ARG A 12 13.24 11.73 -2.49
N LEU A 13 12.29 12.41 -1.83
CA LEU A 13 10.85 12.12 -1.95
C LEU A 13 10.26 12.82 -3.18
N ASP A 14 9.02 12.49 -3.54
CA ASP A 14 8.28 13.10 -4.64
C ASP A 14 9.08 13.15 -5.97
N THR A 15 9.91 12.12 -6.19
CA THR A 15 10.81 12.03 -7.34
C THR A 15 10.53 10.76 -8.11
N ASP A 16 9.87 10.89 -9.27
CA ASP A 16 9.73 9.77 -10.20
C ASP A 16 11.07 9.46 -10.87
N TYR A 17 11.44 8.18 -10.86
CA TYR A 17 12.72 7.72 -11.41
C TYR A 17 12.76 7.84 -12.94
N PHE A 18 11.67 7.54 -13.64
CA PHE A 18 11.62 7.57 -15.10
C PHE A 18 11.67 9.00 -15.63
N GLU A 19 10.99 9.94 -14.96
CA GLU A 19 11.07 11.37 -15.30
C GLU A 19 12.48 11.96 -15.15
N ASN A 20 13.31 11.36 -14.29
CA ASN A 20 14.65 11.85 -13.95
C ASN A 20 15.78 10.87 -14.31
N LYS A 21 15.47 9.83 -15.09
CA LYS A 21 16.31 8.64 -15.26
C LYS A 21 17.75 8.96 -15.64
N THR A 22 17.96 9.76 -16.68
CA THR A 22 19.31 10.14 -17.15
C THR A 22 20.14 10.82 -16.06
N LYS A 23 19.52 11.67 -15.23
CA LYS A 23 20.23 12.38 -14.17
C LYS A 23 20.54 11.44 -13.01
N LEU A 24 19.60 10.57 -12.63
CA LEU A 24 19.77 9.64 -11.52
C LEU A 24 20.74 8.52 -11.86
N ASP A 25 20.68 7.97 -13.07
CA ASP A 25 21.62 6.95 -13.57
C ASP A 25 23.06 7.46 -13.58
N ALA A 26 23.28 8.76 -13.80
CA ALA A 26 24.61 9.36 -13.76
C ALA A 26 25.21 9.50 -12.35
N LEU A 27 24.42 9.30 -11.29
CA LEU A 27 24.88 9.48 -9.89
C LEU A 27 25.48 8.21 -9.28
N ALA A 28 25.29 7.04 -9.89
CA ALA A 28 25.69 5.76 -9.31
C ALA A 28 26.12 4.74 -10.37
N ASP A 29 27.10 3.90 -10.04
CA ASP A 29 27.56 2.82 -10.91
C ASP A 29 26.54 1.67 -11.04
N LYS A 30 25.61 1.56 -10.09
CA LYS A 30 24.61 0.49 -10.02
C LYS A 30 23.28 1.04 -9.53
N ILE A 31 22.19 0.48 -10.07
CA ILE A 31 20.83 0.79 -9.69
C ILE A 31 20.18 -0.45 -9.08
N VAL A 32 19.59 -0.29 -7.90
CA VAL A 32 18.65 -1.25 -7.31
C VAL A 32 17.25 -0.68 -7.50
N TYR A 33 16.50 -1.22 -8.44
CA TYR A 33 15.15 -0.77 -8.75
C TYR A 33 14.12 -1.69 -8.09
N THR A 34 13.26 -1.12 -7.25
CA THR A 34 12.21 -1.84 -6.50
C THR A 34 10.79 -1.47 -6.92
N GLY A 35 10.65 -0.70 -8.01
CA GLY A 35 9.35 -0.41 -8.61
C GLY A 35 8.82 -1.57 -9.45
N ALA A 36 7.70 -1.37 -10.13
CA ALA A 36 7.09 -2.38 -10.99
C ALA A 36 8.00 -2.71 -12.20
N ILE A 37 8.30 -3.99 -12.39
CA ILE A 37 9.27 -4.47 -13.39
C ILE A 37 8.77 -4.29 -14.82
N ASP A 38 7.49 -4.53 -15.06
CA ASP A 38 6.80 -4.29 -16.32
C ASP A 38 6.83 -2.80 -16.70
N ALA A 39 6.63 -1.91 -15.73
CA ALA A 39 6.76 -0.46 -15.93
C ALA A 39 8.20 -0.05 -16.31
N TYR A 40 9.21 -0.73 -15.76
CA TYR A 40 10.62 -0.47 -16.11
C TYR A 40 10.93 -0.70 -17.58
N PHE A 41 10.26 -1.69 -18.18
CA PHE A 41 10.32 -1.97 -19.61
C PHE A 41 9.15 -1.34 -20.37
N GLU A 42 8.60 -0.24 -19.87
CA GLU A 42 7.54 0.56 -20.53
C GLU A 42 6.32 -0.28 -20.95
N TYR A 43 6.03 -1.36 -20.20
CA TYR A 43 4.96 -2.31 -20.50
C TYR A 43 5.04 -2.90 -21.92
N GLN A 44 6.25 -3.05 -22.48
CA GLN A 44 6.47 -3.54 -23.85
C GLN A 44 5.82 -4.91 -24.15
N LEU A 45 5.64 -5.74 -23.12
CA LEU A 45 5.01 -7.05 -23.21
C LEU A 45 3.57 -7.09 -22.64
N GLY A 46 3.06 -5.94 -22.21
CA GLY A 46 1.83 -5.81 -21.42
C GLY A 46 2.11 -5.54 -19.93
N ALA A 47 1.05 -5.25 -19.19
CA ALA A 47 1.10 -5.03 -17.75
C ALA A 47 0.75 -6.32 -16.98
N LEU A 48 1.49 -6.58 -15.91
CA LEU A 48 1.16 -7.63 -14.94
C LEU A 48 -0.11 -7.23 -14.19
N GLU A 49 -1.01 -8.19 -14.00
CA GLU A 49 -2.30 -7.96 -13.37
C GLU A 49 -2.16 -7.95 -11.84
N TYR A 50 -2.83 -7.00 -11.23
CA TYR A 50 -2.94 -6.86 -9.78
C TYR A 50 -4.40 -6.74 -9.36
N ARG A 51 -4.64 -6.89 -8.07
CA ARG A 51 -5.77 -6.27 -7.40
C ARG A 51 -5.26 -5.07 -6.63
N SER A 52 -6.08 -4.01 -6.60
CA SER A 52 -5.85 -2.86 -5.76
C SER A 52 -6.82 -2.86 -4.58
N VAL A 53 -6.56 -1.99 -3.61
CA VAL A 53 -7.50 -1.71 -2.53
C VAL A 53 -7.65 -0.20 -2.36
N ARG A 54 -8.85 0.21 -1.98
CA ARG A 54 -9.17 1.58 -1.64
C ARG A 54 -9.63 1.65 -0.19
N PHE A 55 -9.14 2.64 0.53
CA PHE A 55 -9.53 2.89 1.91
C PHE A 55 -10.44 4.12 2.01
N GLU A 56 -11.58 3.95 2.67
CA GLU A 56 -12.40 5.08 3.13
C GLU A 56 -12.21 5.24 4.64
N THR A 57 -11.56 6.33 5.03
CA THR A 57 -11.19 6.59 6.42
C THR A 57 -12.10 7.65 7.02
N GLU A 58 -12.61 7.39 8.23
CA GLU A 58 -13.42 8.34 8.98
C GLU A 58 -13.03 8.38 10.46
N VAL A 59 -13.26 9.53 11.08
CA VAL A 59 -13.13 9.73 12.53
C VAL A 59 -14.52 9.65 13.14
N LEU A 60 -14.68 8.82 14.18
CA LEU A 60 -15.92 8.65 14.90
C LEU A 60 -15.81 9.23 16.31
N ASP A 61 -16.83 9.98 16.73
CA ASP A 61 -16.92 10.56 18.09
C ASP A 61 -17.39 9.51 19.11
N LYS A 62 -16.63 8.40 19.20
CA LYS A 62 -16.82 7.33 20.17
C LYS A 62 -15.48 6.65 20.46
N PRO A 63 -15.27 6.09 21.67
CA PRO A 63 -13.98 5.53 22.05
C PRO A 63 -13.70 4.16 21.41
N ASN A 64 -14.73 3.47 20.92
CA ASN A 64 -14.64 2.11 20.38
C ASN A 64 -15.74 1.88 19.32
N PHE A 65 -15.35 1.41 18.14
CA PHE A 65 -16.27 1.01 17.08
C PHE A 65 -16.50 -0.51 17.05
N GLN A 66 -15.44 -1.31 17.06
CA GLN A 66 -15.51 -2.77 16.89
C GLN A 66 -14.67 -3.58 17.89
N GLY A 67 -13.80 -2.92 18.66
CA GLY A 67 -13.04 -3.53 19.76
C GLY A 67 -11.90 -4.44 19.31
N ASN A 68 -11.51 -4.35 18.03
CA ASN A 68 -10.44 -5.14 17.44
C ASN A 68 -9.78 -4.37 16.29
N ALA A 69 -8.48 -4.56 16.07
CA ALA A 69 -7.73 -3.84 15.04
C ALA A 69 -8.25 -4.12 13.63
N ALA A 70 -8.65 -5.36 13.34
CA ALA A 70 -9.17 -5.74 12.03
C ALA A 70 -10.33 -6.74 12.16
N VAL A 71 -11.45 -6.43 11.52
CA VAL A 71 -12.62 -7.32 11.41
C VAL A 71 -12.93 -7.55 9.95
N ASN A 72 -12.93 -8.82 9.52
CA ASN A 72 -13.23 -9.22 8.16
C ASN A 72 -14.75 -9.40 7.97
N TYR A 73 -15.26 -8.93 6.84
CA TYR A 73 -16.64 -9.12 6.42
C TYR A 73 -16.65 -10.10 5.25
N THR A 74 -17.04 -11.34 5.51
CA THR A 74 -16.91 -12.46 4.56
C THR A 74 -18.21 -12.79 3.83
N ASP A 75 -19.26 -12.01 4.07
CA ASP A 75 -20.52 -12.14 3.35
C ASP A 75 -20.47 -11.33 2.03
N ARG A 76 -21.26 -11.76 1.05
CA ARG A 76 -21.29 -11.11 -0.27
C ARG A 76 -22.04 -9.78 -0.30
N LYS A 77 -22.91 -9.50 0.68
CA LYS A 77 -23.79 -8.31 0.66
C LYS A 77 -23.05 -7.07 1.17
N THR A 78 -22.05 -7.26 2.01
CA THR A 78 -21.19 -6.19 2.50
C THR A 78 -20.24 -5.69 1.39
N PRO A 79 -20.19 -4.38 1.12
CA PRO A 79 -19.40 -3.85 0.01
C PRO A 79 -17.90 -3.72 0.30
N TRP A 80 -17.48 -3.75 1.57
CA TRP A 80 -16.07 -3.75 1.99
C TRP A 80 -15.63 -5.15 2.46
N THR A 81 -14.33 -5.43 2.36
CA THR A 81 -13.73 -6.70 2.80
C THR A 81 -13.37 -6.70 4.28
N ARG A 82 -13.02 -5.52 4.81
CA ARG A 82 -12.52 -5.35 6.18
C ARG A 82 -12.80 -3.95 6.71
N ILE A 83 -12.98 -3.85 8.02
CA ILE A 83 -12.84 -2.58 8.75
C ILE A 83 -11.61 -2.67 9.65
N ILE A 84 -10.75 -1.67 9.55
CA ILE A 84 -9.58 -1.47 10.39
C ILE A 84 -9.91 -0.39 11.42
N GLU A 85 -9.78 -0.68 12.71
CA GLU A 85 -9.88 0.31 13.79
C GLU A 85 -8.48 0.54 14.38
N HIS A 86 -7.83 1.60 13.90
CA HIS A 86 -6.37 1.77 13.99
C HIS A 86 -5.82 1.79 15.41
N LYS A 87 -6.55 2.40 16.36
CA LYS A 87 -6.10 2.52 17.74
C LYS A 87 -5.78 1.17 18.40
N TRP A 88 -6.41 0.08 17.95
CA TRP A 88 -6.19 -1.24 18.55
C TRP A 88 -4.88 -1.91 18.13
N PHE A 89 -4.15 -1.39 17.13
CA PHE A 89 -2.76 -1.81 16.91
C PHE A 89 -1.85 -1.44 18.08
N GLU A 90 -2.22 -0.40 18.83
CA GLU A 90 -1.50 0.09 20.01
C GLU A 90 -2.41 0.07 21.26
N PHE A 91 -3.20 -0.99 21.40
CA PHE A 91 -4.02 -1.28 22.58
C PHE A 91 -5.03 -0.19 22.98
N GLY A 92 -5.38 0.69 22.05
CA GLY A 92 -6.36 1.75 22.25
C GLY A 92 -5.86 2.93 23.10
N LYS A 93 -4.54 3.02 23.31
CA LYS A 93 -3.89 4.02 24.16
C LYS A 93 -3.14 5.08 23.34
N ASP A 94 -3.00 6.27 23.90
CA ASP A 94 -2.07 7.28 23.38
C ASP A 94 -0.62 7.00 23.84
N ASP A 95 0.33 7.81 23.37
CA ASP A 95 1.76 7.71 23.73
C ASP A 95 2.04 7.82 25.24
N ALA A 96 1.11 8.42 26.00
CA ALA A 96 1.18 8.56 27.46
C ALA A 96 0.42 7.45 28.21
N GLY A 97 -0.18 6.49 27.50
CA GLY A 97 -0.92 5.37 28.07
C GLY A 97 -2.38 5.67 28.44
N ASN A 98 -2.92 6.83 28.04
CA ASN A 98 -4.31 7.20 28.33
C ASN A 98 -5.28 6.60 27.29
N ASP A 99 -6.54 6.40 27.69
CA ASP A 99 -7.58 5.97 26.76
C ASP A 99 -7.91 7.04 25.72
N ILE A 100 -7.92 6.65 24.45
CA ILE A 100 -8.31 7.56 23.36
C ILE A 100 -9.85 7.65 23.30
N SER A 101 -10.40 8.86 23.40
CA SER A 101 -11.84 9.12 23.47
C SER A 101 -12.58 9.01 22.13
N LYS A 102 -11.86 9.13 21.02
CA LYS A 102 -12.37 8.97 19.65
C LYS A 102 -11.70 7.76 18.98
N THR A 103 -12.23 7.36 17.84
CA THR A 103 -11.64 6.28 17.05
C THR A 103 -11.58 6.64 15.58
N VAL A 104 -10.58 6.11 14.89
CA VAL A 104 -10.41 6.23 13.44
C VAL A 104 -10.61 4.86 12.86
N ILE A 105 -11.51 4.74 11.89
CA ILE A 105 -11.69 3.50 11.14
C ILE A 105 -11.40 3.70 9.66
N SER A 106 -10.93 2.64 9.01
CA SER A 106 -10.83 2.56 7.55
C SER A 106 -11.61 1.36 7.04
N ARG A 107 -12.53 1.60 6.09
CA ARG A 107 -13.18 0.55 5.32
C ARG A 107 -12.33 0.22 4.10
N GLU A 108 -11.96 -1.05 3.94
CA GLU A 108 -11.18 -1.56 2.82
C GLU A 108 -12.10 -2.09 1.73
N TYR A 109 -11.95 -1.58 0.51
CA TYR A 109 -12.66 -2.04 -0.67
C TYR A 109 -11.68 -2.67 -1.64
N SER A 110 -11.93 -3.90 -2.08
CA SER A 110 -11.20 -4.48 -3.21
C SER A 110 -11.62 -3.77 -4.50
N SER A 111 -10.65 -3.47 -5.37
CA SER A 111 -10.90 -2.99 -6.72
C SER A 111 -10.04 -3.75 -7.73
N GLU A 112 -10.54 -3.79 -8.96
CA GLU A 112 -9.70 -4.14 -10.10
C GLU A 112 -8.61 -3.08 -10.24
N TRP A 113 -7.38 -3.51 -10.50
CA TRP A 113 -6.25 -2.62 -10.71
C TRP A 113 -6.17 -2.20 -12.18
N LYS A 114 -5.69 -0.98 -12.42
CA LYS A 114 -5.30 -0.47 -13.74
C LYS A 114 -3.98 0.30 -13.59
N VAL A 115 -3.29 0.51 -14.71
CA VAL A 115 -2.08 1.33 -14.74
C VAL A 115 -2.35 2.70 -14.11
N GLY A 116 -1.52 3.07 -13.14
CA GLY A 116 -1.66 4.28 -12.32
C GLY A 116 -2.34 4.07 -10.97
N ASP A 117 -3.02 2.94 -10.75
CA ASP A 117 -3.47 2.53 -9.42
C ASP A 117 -2.30 1.89 -8.65
N GLU A 118 -2.37 1.94 -7.32
CA GLU A 118 -1.40 1.25 -6.46
C GLU A 118 -1.56 -0.28 -6.58
N PRO A 119 -0.49 -1.03 -6.96
CA PRO A 119 -0.53 -2.48 -7.06
C PRO A 119 -0.39 -3.11 -5.66
N TYR A 120 -1.45 -3.78 -5.16
CA TYR A 120 -1.42 -4.40 -3.83
C TYR A 120 -1.18 -5.91 -3.88
N TYR A 121 -1.97 -6.66 -4.66
CA TYR A 121 -1.90 -8.12 -4.70
C TYR A 121 -1.68 -8.61 -6.13
N PRO A 122 -0.56 -9.27 -6.45
CA PRO A 122 -0.34 -9.81 -7.79
C PRO A 122 -1.35 -10.92 -8.09
N VAL A 123 -1.86 -10.96 -9.32
CA VAL A 123 -2.71 -12.04 -9.82
C VAL A 123 -1.80 -13.13 -10.40
N ASN A 124 -1.49 -14.13 -9.58
CA ASN A 124 -0.54 -15.19 -9.94
C ASN A 124 -1.21 -16.36 -10.68
N ASP A 125 -1.81 -16.09 -11.83
CA ASP A 125 -2.36 -17.11 -12.72
C ASP A 125 -1.36 -17.52 -13.82
N GLU A 126 -1.75 -18.47 -14.68
CA GLU A 126 -0.89 -18.99 -15.75
C GLU A 126 -0.48 -17.90 -16.75
N LYS A 127 -1.38 -16.95 -17.04
CA LYS A 127 -1.13 -15.84 -17.97
C LYS A 127 -0.04 -14.91 -17.44
N ASN A 128 -0.20 -14.43 -16.20
CA ASN A 128 0.77 -13.52 -15.58
C ASN A 128 2.09 -14.22 -15.25
N GLY A 129 2.02 -15.51 -14.88
CA GLY A 129 3.20 -16.34 -14.68
C GLY A 129 4.02 -16.50 -15.96
N ALA A 130 3.37 -16.70 -17.10
CA ALA A 130 4.06 -16.75 -18.40
C ALA A 130 4.66 -15.40 -18.78
N LEU A 131 3.89 -14.30 -18.65
CA LEU A 131 4.38 -12.95 -18.96
C LEU A 131 5.60 -12.56 -18.13
N TYR A 132 5.66 -12.94 -16.85
CA TYR A 132 6.79 -12.63 -15.97
C TYR A 132 8.08 -13.39 -16.32
N GLN A 133 8.00 -14.49 -17.08
CA GLN A 133 9.16 -15.30 -17.44
C GLN A 133 9.79 -14.93 -18.80
N GLU A 134 9.18 -14.01 -19.54
CA GLU A 134 9.71 -13.45 -20.80
C GLU A 134 10.80 -12.40 -20.54
#